data_AF-A0A814J071-F1
#
_entry.id   AF-A0A814J071-F1
#
_cell.length_a   1.000
_cell.length_b   1.000
_cell.length_c   1.000
_cell.angle_alpha   90.00
_cell.angle_beta   90.00
_cell.angle_gamma   90.00
#
_symmetry.space_group_name_H-M   'P 1'
#
loop_
_entity.id
_entity.type
_entity.pdbx_description
1 polymer ?
#
loop_
_entity_poly.entity_id
_entity_poly.type
_entity_poly.pdbx_seq_one_letter_code
_entity_poly.pdbx_strand_id
1 'polypeptide(L)'
;MLYTLESTSQESSFYFILNKTLRSQDRKELLPWFLYLRLLIFALSKLPSTKHRIIYRGIKMNLSDEYQKDKIFVWWAFSSSTSSMEVLERFLGQNGSRTIFNIECDSAKDISRHSMYQNENEILMYPARQFQVVSSFNSGNQLKIIHIKEIQPPFPLIHIPSTSSTIINPIENIQPSFLRIQISSSLFHK
;
A
#
# COMPACT_ATOMS: atom_id res chain seq x y z
N MET A 1 12.83 5.53 7.33
CA MET A 1 12.49 4.11 7.61
C MET A 1 13.14 3.26 6.53
N LEU A 2 13.58 2.01 6.77
CA LEU A 2 14.27 1.21 5.74
C LEU A 2 13.47 1.10 4.42
N TYR A 3 12.15 1.00 4.52
CA TYR A 3 11.26 0.97 3.35
C TYR A 3 11.34 2.25 2.52
N THR A 4 11.62 3.42 3.09
CA THR A 4 11.66 4.70 2.35
C THR A 4 13.06 5.04 1.85
N LEU A 5 14.03 4.15 2.01
CA LEU A 5 15.41 4.43 1.63
C LEU A 5 15.63 4.06 0.16
N GLU A 6 16.10 5.03 -0.63
CA GLU A 6 16.57 4.77 -1.99
C GLU A 6 18.04 4.39 -2.00
N SER A 7 18.36 3.41 -2.85
CA SER A 7 19.72 3.04 -3.20
C SER A 7 20.21 3.90 -4.37
N THR A 8 21.45 3.70 -4.81
CA THR A 8 22.03 4.38 -5.97
C THR A 8 21.25 4.17 -7.27
N SER A 9 20.56 3.03 -7.39
CA SER A 9 19.56 2.78 -8.43
C SER A 9 18.21 2.42 -7.81
N GLN A 10 17.14 2.76 -8.52
CA GLN A 10 15.78 2.44 -8.07
C GLN A 10 15.60 0.92 -7.94
N GLU A 11 16.12 0.15 -8.90
CA GLU A 11 15.94 -1.30 -8.97
C GLU A 11 16.67 -2.05 -7.86
N SER A 12 17.71 -1.43 -7.28
CA SER A 12 18.43 -1.97 -6.13
C SER A 12 17.88 -1.49 -4.77
N SER A 13 16.89 -0.60 -4.79
CA SER A 13 16.29 -0.07 -3.57
C SER A 13 15.44 -1.13 -2.86
N PHE A 14 15.49 -1.14 -1.53
CA PHE A 14 14.83 -2.15 -0.71
C PHE A 14 13.32 -2.24 -0.99
N TYR A 15 12.64 -1.10 -1.10
CA TYR A 15 11.20 -1.05 -1.38
C TYR A 15 10.86 -1.59 -2.77
N PHE A 16 11.74 -1.38 -3.74
CA PHE A 16 11.52 -1.82 -5.12
C PHE A 16 11.53 -3.34 -5.18
N ILE A 17 12.55 -3.96 -4.58
CA ILE A 17 12.70 -5.42 -4.54
C ILE A 17 11.53 -6.03 -3.76
N LEU A 18 11.22 -5.52 -2.56
CA LEU A 18 10.11 -6.02 -1.75
C LEU A 18 8.78 -5.94 -2.50
N ASN A 19 8.48 -4.79 -3.12
CA ASN A 19 7.23 -4.60 -3.84
C ASN A 19 7.17 -5.40 -5.15
N LYS A 20 8.32 -5.67 -5.79
CA LYS A 20 8.40 -6.61 -6.91
C LYS A 20 8.03 -8.02 -6.43
N THR A 21 8.61 -8.48 -5.33
CA THR A 21 8.30 -9.79 -4.74
C THR A 21 6.83 -9.89 -4.30
N LEU A 22 6.25 -8.85 -3.71
CA LEU A 22 4.83 -8.82 -3.33
C LEU A 22 3.88 -8.95 -4.54
N ARG A 23 4.28 -8.44 -5.71
CA ARG A 23 3.50 -8.57 -6.96
C ARG A 23 3.69 -9.92 -7.65
N SER A 24 4.76 -10.64 -7.33
CA SER A 24 5.04 -11.97 -7.89
C SER A 24 3.88 -12.93 -7.58
N GLN A 25 3.59 -13.84 -8.50
CA GLN A 25 2.62 -14.91 -8.26
C GLN A 25 3.24 -16.05 -7.43
N ASP A 26 4.57 -16.22 -7.45
CA ASP A 26 5.25 -17.21 -6.64
C ASP A 26 5.37 -16.74 -5.18
N ARG A 27 4.51 -17.29 -4.32
CA ARG A 27 4.48 -16.96 -2.89
C ARG A 27 5.72 -17.45 -2.13
N LYS A 28 6.48 -18.41 -2.67
CA LYS A 28 7.73 -18.89 -2.03
C LYS A 28 8.78 -17.78 -1.99
N GLU A 29 8.75 -16.86 -2.94
CA GLU A 29 9.66 -15.71 -2.96
C GLU A 29 9.46 -14.78 -1.75
N LEU A 30 8.30 -14.82 -1.08
CA LEU A 30 8.02 -14.02 0.12
C LEU A 30 8.59 -14.61 1.41
N LEU A 31 9.06 -15.86 1.42
CA LEU A 31 9.59 -16.51 2.62
C LEU A 31 10.71 -15.70 3.30
N PRO A 32 11.72 -15.17 2.57
CA PRO A 32 12.78 -14.35 3.17
C PRO A 32 12.26 -13.03 3.79
N TRP A 33 11.11 -12.54 3.30
CA TRP A 33 10.53 -11.26 3.70
C TRP A 33 9.62 -11.37 4.92
N PHE A 34 9.26 -12.57 5.38
CA PHE A 34 8.22 -12.77 6.39
C PHE A 34 8.46 -11.97 7.68
N LEU A 35 9.68 -12.03 8.23
CA LEU A 35 10.01 -11.32 9.47
C LEU A 35 9.96 -9.80 9.27
N TYR A 36 10.45 -9.30 8.13
CA TYR A 36 10.40 -7.89 7.82
C TYR A 36 8.97 -7.40 7.59
N LEU A 37 8.16 -8.13 6.82
CA LEU A 37 6.75 -7.83 6.60
C LEU A 37 5.99 -7.78 7.93
N ARG A 38 6.21 -8.76 8.81
CA ARG A 38 5.59 -8.78 10.13
C ARG A 38 6.00 -7.57 10.96
N LEU A 39 7.29 -7.22 10.97
CA LEU A 39 7.81 -6.05 11.67
C LEU A 39 7.19 -4.76 11.14
N LEU A 40 7.21 -4.56 9.81
CA LEU A 40 6.71 -3.35 9.17
C LEU A 40 5.20 -3.19 9.37
N ILE A 41 4.41 -4.26 9.14
CA ILE A 41 2.95 -4.21 9.33
C ILE A 41 2.61 -3.90 10.79
N PHE A 42 3.31 -4.52 11.73
CA PHE A 42 3.14 -4.24 13.16
C PHE A 42 3.52 -2.82 13.52
N ALA A 43 4.67 -2.32 13.05
CA ALA A 43 5.11 -0.95 13.29
C ALA A 43 4.09 0.07 12.76
N LEU A 44 3.59 -0.15 11.54
CA LEU A 44 2.55 0.67 10.93
C LEU A 44 1.23 0.63 11.73
N SER A 45 0.88 -0.50 12.34
CA SER A 45 -0.33 -0.61 13.17
C SER A 45 -0.29 0.26 14.43
N LYS A 46 0.92 0.65 14.87
CA LYS A 46 1.16 1.54 16.01
C LYS A 46 1.07 3.02 15.62
N LEU A 47 1.08 3.34 14.34
CA LEU A 47 0.90 4.70 13.85
C LEU A 47 -0.58 5.07 13.78
N PRO A 48 -0.92 6.35 14.04
CA PRO A 48 -2.26 6.84 13.79
C PRO A 48 -2.60 6.63 12.31
N SER A 49 -3.85 6.28 12.02
CA SER A 49 -4.33 6.31 10.64
C SER A 49 -4.26 7.73 10.09
N THR A 50 -4.07 7.84 8.78
CA THR A 50 -4.10 9.13 8.09
C THR A 50 -5.42 9.85 8.38
N LYS A 51 -5.36 11.18 8.55
CA LYS A 51 -6.56 12.03 8.62
C LYS A 51 -7.12 12.34 7.23
N HIS A 52 -6.36 12.03 6.18
CA HIS A 52 -6.72 12.31 4.80
C HIS A 52 -7.57 11.16 4.25
N ARG A 53 -8.81 11.47 3.83
CA ARG A 53 -9.68 10.49 3.17
C ARG A 53 -9.21 10.10 1.77
N ILE A 54 -8.56 11.04 1.07
CA ILE A 54 -8.04 10.83 -0.27
C ILE A 54 -6.53 11.03 -0.22
N ILE A 55 -5.81 10.08 -0.81
CA ILE A 55 -4.37 10.16 -1.05
C ILE A 55 -4.08 9.95 -2.55
N TYR A 56 -2.92 10.41 -2.98
CA TYR A 56 -2.54 10.43 -4.38
C TYR A 56 -1.31 9.59 -4.65
N ARG A 57 -1.35 8.86 -5.76
CA ARG A 57 -0.18 8.14 -6.27
C ARG A 57 0.00 8.38 -7.77
N GLY A 58 1.20 8.79 -8.14
CA GLY A 58 1.58 9.01 -9.54
C GLY A 58 2.37 7.84 -10.09
N ILE A 59 2.07 7.45 -11.33
CA ILE A 59 2.83 6.44 -12.07
C ILE A 59 3.13 6.97 -13.48
N LYS A 60 4.38 6.90 -13.91
CA LYS A 60 4.85 7.36 -15.24
C LYS A 60 4.56 6.32 -16.33
N MET A 61 3.30 5.89 -16.44
CA MET A 61 2.82 5.02 -17.51
C MET A 61 1.30 5.18 -17.71
N ASN A 62 0.78 4.80 -18.88
CA ASN A 62 -0.68 4.68 -19.07
C ASN A 62 -1.15 3.37 -18.42
N LEU A 63 -2.14 3.45 -17.53
CA LEU A 63 -2.80 2.27 -16.96
C LEU A 63 -4.31 2.27 -17.24
N SER A 64 -4.82 3.12 -18.13
CA SER A 64 -6.27 3.27 -18.37
C SER A 64 -6.97 1.95 -18.67
N ASP A 65 -6.33 1.09 -19.46
CA ASP A 65 -6.96 -0.13 -19.97
C ASP A 65 -7.01 -1.21 -18.90
N GLU A 66 -6.13 -1.12 -17.90
CA GLU A 66 -6.07 -2.05 -16.77
C GLU A 66 -7.13 -1.75 -15.70
N TYR A 67 -7.64 -0.52 -15.62
CA TYR A 67 -8.50 -0.06 -14.53
C TYR A 67 -9.81 0.52 -15.07
N GLN A 68 -10.63 -0.37 -15.62
CA GLN A 68 -11.98 -0.04 -16.06
C GLN A 68 -12.92 0.14 -14.86
N LYS A 69 -13.95 0.96 -15.03
CA LYS A 69 -14.98 1.22 -14.01
C LYS A 69 -15.55 -0.09 -13.47
N ASP A 70 -15.81 -0.12 -12.15
CA ASP A 70 -16.35 -1.25 -11.40
C ASP A 70 -15.44 -2.47 -11.30
N LYS A 71 -14.25 -2.43 -11.91
CA LYS A 71 -13.23 -3.47 -11.70
C LYS A 71 -12.82 -3.53 -10.24
N ILE A 72 -12.89 -4.71 -9.65
CA ILE A 72 -12.36 -5.03 -8.33
C ILE A 72 -11.00 -5.70 -8.49
N PHE A 73 -10.02 -5.29 -7.70
CA PHE A 73 -8.68 -5.85 -7.76
C PHE A 73 -7.98 -5.78 -6.39
N VAL A 74 -6.90 -6.55 -6.24
CA VAL A 74 -6.03 -6.51 -5.06
C VAL A 74 -4.76 -5.73 -5.38
N TRP A 75 -4.48 -4.72 -4.57
CA TRP A 75 -3.21 -4.01 -4.58
C TRP A 75 -2.21 -4.77 -3.71
N TRP A 76 -1.38 -5.61 -4.34
CA TRP A 76 -0.53 -6.56 -3.61
C TRP A 76 0.69 -5.94 -2.90
N ALA A 77 1.23 -4.85 -3.42
CA ALA A 77 2.45 -4.23 -2.90
C ALA A 77 2.15 -3.17 -1.82
N PHE A 78 3.14 -2.82 -1.00
CA PHE A 78 3.07 -1.54 -0.31
C PHE A 78 3.09 -0.41 -1.36
N SER A 79 2.48 0.72 -1.01
CA SER A 79 2.35 1.83 -1.95
C SER A 79 2.62 3.17 -1.27
N SER A 80 3.77 3.76 -1.58
CA SER A 80 4.05 5.15 -1.21
C SER A 80 3.14 6.07 -2.01
N SER A 81 2.46 6.94 -1.29
CA SER A 81 1.50 7.91 -1.78
C SER A 81 1.74 9.22 -1.04
N THR A 82 1.07 10.29 -1.46
CA THR A 82 1.14 11.59 -0.77
C THR A 82 -0.25 12.15 -0.56
N SER A 83 -0.42 12.96 0.48
CA SER A 83 -1.65 13.74 0.68
C SER A 83 -1.62 15.12 -0.01
N SER A 84 -0.51 15.48 -0.67
CA SER A 84 -0.33 16.78 -1.34
C SER A 84 -0.23 16.62 -2.86
N MET A 85 -1.05 17.37 -3.58
CA MET A 85 -1.03 17.40 -5.04
C MET A 85 0.25 18.07 -5.57
N GLU A 86 0.76 19.06 -4.84
CA GLU A 86 2.01 19.77 -5.16
C GLU A 86 3.23 18.84 -5.05
N VAL A 87 3.24 17.95 -4.05
CA VAL A 87 4.24 16.88 -3.97
C VAL A 87 4.12 15.95 -5.17
N LEU A 88 2.90 15.48 -5.46
CA LEU A 88 2.64 14.55 -6.56
C LEU A 88 3.13 15.10 -7.91
N GLU A 89 2.85 16.37 -8.20
CA GLU A 89 3.24 17.02 -9.44
C GLU A 89 4.77 17.02 -9.63
N ARG A 90 5.53 17.30 -8.56
CA ARG A 90 7.00 17.28 -8.59
C ARG A 90 7.56 15.92 -8.98
N PHE A 91 6.96 14.82 -8.52
CA PHE A 91 7.41 13.46 -8.85
C PHE A 91 6.97 13.00 -10.24
N LEU A 92 5.72 13.28 -10.58
CA LEU A 92 5.11 12.76 -11.80
C LEU A 92 5.57 13.53 -13.05
N GLY A 93 5.78 14.83 -12.91
CA GLY A 93 6.08 15.74 -14.02
C GLY A 93 4.89 15.99 -14.94
N GLN A 94 5.11 16.80 -15.98
CA GLN A 94 4.06 17.30 -16.88
C GLN A 94 4.05 16.64 -18.26
N ASN A 95 5.01 15.76 -18.55
CA ASN A 95 5.24 15.18 -19.86
C ASN A 95 5.19 13.65 -19.84
N GLY A 96 4.93 13.07 -21.01
CA GLY A 96 4.86 11.62 -21.20
C GLY A 96 3.59 10.99 -20.63
N SER A 97 3.39 9.72 -20.99
CA SER A 97 2.23 8.96 -20.54
C SER A 97 2.28 8.71 -19.03
N ARG A 98 1.19 9.07 -18.33
CA ARG A 98 1.15 9.05 -16.88
C ARG A 98 -0.25 8.85 -16.33
N THR A 99 -0.31 8.27 -15.14
CA THR A 99 -1.54 7.96 -14.42
C THR A 99 -1.45 8.50 -13.00
N ILE A 100 -2.49 9.20 -12.55
CA ILE A 100 -2.71 9.57 -11.16
C ILE A 100 -3.81 8.67 -10.62
N PHE A 101 -3.54 7.99 -9.51
CA PHE A 101 -4.57 7.38 -8.70
C PHE A 101 -5.02 8.36 -7.62
N ASN A 102 -6.31 8.68 -7.63
CA ASN A 102 -6.99 9.25 -6.47
C ASN A 102 -7.52 8.07 -5.66
N ILE A 103 -7.10 7.93 -4.42
CA ILE A 103 -7.33 6.74 -3.62
C ILE A 103 -8.12 7.13 -2.38
N GLU A 104 -9.39 6.73 -2.30
CA GLU A 104 -10.16 6.71 -1.05
C GLU A 104 -9.69 5.51 -0.20
N CYS A 105 -8.95 5.75 0.89
CA CYS A 105 -8.33 4.71 1.71
C CYS A 105 -8.21 5.13 3.17
N ASP A 106 -8.81 4.36 4.06
CA ASP A 106 -8.82 4.64 5.51
C ASP A 106 -7.71 3.86 6.24
N SER A 107 -7.19 2.79 5.62
CA SER A 107 -6.18 1.93 6.25
C SER A 107 -4.76 2.48 6.14
N ALA A 108 -4.51 3.46 5.29
CA ALA A 108 -3.18 4.01 5.04
C ALA A 108 -2.62 4.76 6.27
N LYS A 109 -1.29 4.74 6.39
CA LYS A 109 -0.57 5.29 7.54
C LYS A 109 0.27 6.49 7.15
N ASP A 110 0.15 7.56 7.91
CA ASP A 110 1.04 8.71 7.80
C ASP A 110 2.42 8.32 8.32
N ILE A 111 3.40 8.29 7.42
CA ILE A 111 4.79 7.98 7.74
C ILE A 111 5.71 9.17 7.52
N SER A 112 5.18 10.38 7.31
CA SER A 112 5.96 11.59 7.02
C SER A 112 7.11 11.83 8.01
N ARG A 113 6.85 11.61 9.32
CA ARG A 113 7.83 11.74 10.40
C ARG A 113 8.87 10.62 10.46
N HIS A 114 8.63 9.52 9.77
CA HIS A 114 9.48 8.33 9.75
C HIS A 114 10.15 8.13 8.39
N SER A 115 9.74 8.86 7.37
CA SER A 115 10.32 8.83 6.03
C SER A 115 11.71 9.46 6.04
N MET A 116 12.56 9.01 5.11
CA MET A 116 13.84 9.68 4.82
C MET A 116 13.62 11.00 4.07
N TYR A 117 12.42 11.21 3.49
CA TYR A 117 12.07 12.37 2.69
C TYR A 117 10.92 13.15 3.34
N GLN A 118 11.26 13.98 4.33
CA GLN A 118 10.27 14.67 5.17
C GLN A 118 9.37 15.66 4.39
N ASN A 119 9.77 16.10 3.20
CA ASN A 119 9.05 17.07 2.38
C ASN A 119 8.02 16.44 1.42
N GLU A 120 7.81 15.13 1.51
CA GLU A 120 6.92 14.38 0.60
C GLU A 120 5.52 14.13 1.19
N ASN A 121 5.29 14.45 2.47
CA ASN A 121 4.05 14.11 3.16
C ASN A 121 3.64 12.65 2.93
N GLU A 122 4.62 11.74 3.06
CA GLU A 122 4.49 10.36 2.61
C GLU A 122 3.44 9.61 3.44
N ILE A 123 2.45 9.07 2.73
CA ILE A 123 1.42 8.17 3.25
C ILE A 123 1.67 6.79 2.67
N LEU A 124 1.78 5.79 3.54
CA LEU A 124 2.04 4.42 3.14
C LEU A 124 0.79 3.56 3.23
N MET A 125 0.40 3.00 2.10
CA MET A 125 -0.69 2.03 2.01
C MET A 125 -0.17 0.62 2.28
N TYR A 126 -0.92 -0.16 3.06
CA TYR A 126 -0.64 -1.58 3.29
C TYR A 126 -0.69 -2.40 2.00
N PRO A 127 0.04 -3.53 1.93
CA PRO A 127 -0.09 -4.50 0.85
C PRO A 127 -1.39 -5.29 1.00
N ALA A 128 -1.75 -6.00 -0.07
CA ALA A 128 -2.90 -6.89 -0.12
C ALA A 128 -4.20 -6.23 0.36
N ARG A 129 -4.46 -5.01 -0.12
CA ARG A 129 -5.72 -4.29 0.09
C ARG A 129 -6.58 -4.40 -1.17
N GLN A 130 -7.91 -4.48 -1.00
CA GLN A 130 -8.82 -4.61 -2.13
C GLN A 130 -9.43 -3.26 -2.48
N PHE A 131 -9.53 -2.99 -3.78
CA PHE A 131 -10.06 -1.74 -4.30
C PHE A 131 -11.07 -1.99 -5.41
N GLN A 132 -12.03 -1.06 -5.54
CA GLN A 132 -12.90 -0.92 -6.70
C GLN A 132 -12.55 0.34 -7.46
N VAL A 133 -12.52 0.27 -8.79
CA VAL A 133 -12.44 1.46 -9.65
C VAL A 133 -13.79 2.16 -9.67
N VAL A 134 -13.84 3.38 -9.13
CA VAL A 134 -15.07 4.21 -9.07
C VAL A 134 -15.28 4.93 -10.39
N SER A 135 -14.23 5.53 -10.93
CA SER A 135 -14.26 6.26 -12.19
C SER A 135 -12.87 6.45 -12.77
N SER A 136 -12.81 6.80 -14.06
CA SER A 136 -11.58 7.16 -14.75
C SER A 136 -11.84 8.37 -15.63
N PHE A 137 -10.89 9.29 -15.70
CA PHE A 137 -10.97 10.52 -16.47
C PHE A 137 -9.69 10.73 -17.28
N ASN A 138 -9.85 11.13 -18.54
CA ASN A 138 -8.74 11.55 -19.39
C ASN A 138 -8.59 13.06 -19.29
N SER A 139 -7.53 13.53 -18.65
CA SER A 139 -7.30 14.97 -18.46
C SER A 139 -6.61 15.65 -19.65
N GLY A 140 -6.36 14.92 -20.74
CA GLY A 140 -5.52 15.39 -21.84
C GLY A 140 -4.03 15.26 -21.52
N ASN A 141 -3.16 15.70 -22.44
CA ASN A 141 -1.69 15.70 -22.26
C ASN A 141 -1.09 14.36 -21.82
N GLN A 142 -1.69 13.25 -22.25
CA GLN A 142 -1.29 11.88 -21.87
C GLN A 142 -1.40 11.60 -20.35
N LEU A 143 -2.19 12.40 -19.62
CA LEU A 143 -2.51 12.19 -18.22
C LEU A 143 -3.88 11.53 -18.05
N LYS A 144 -3.89 10.40 -17.35
CA LYS A 144 -5.10 9.73 -16.88
C LYS A 144 -5.24 9.88 -15.39
N ILE A 145 -6.46 10.11 -14.92
CA ILE A 145 -6.82 10.11 -13.51
C ILE A 145 -7.76 8.95 -13.26
N ILE A 146 -7.44 8.11 -12.28
CA ILE A 146 -8.22 6.93 -11.93
C ILE A 146 -8.61 7.07 -10.48
N HIS A 147 -9.91 7.08 -10.21
CA HIS A 147 -10.43 7.09 -8.85
C HIS A 147 -10.70 5.66 -8.41
N ILE A 148 -10.05 5.25 -7.33
CA ILE A 148 -10.25 3.95 -6.68
C ILE A 148 -10.67 4.14 -5.24
N LYS A 149 -11.48 3.20 -4.76
CA LYS A 149 -11.96 3.17 -3.38
C LYS A 149 -11.61 1.85 -2.73
N GLU A 150 -11.03 1.93 -1.54
CA GLU A 150 -10.75 0.77 -0.70
C GLU A 150 -12.07 0.09 -0.30
N ILE A 151 -12.13 -1.23 -0.49
CA ILE A 151 -13.25 -2.07 -0.09
C ILE A 151 -12.77 -3.18 0.84
N GLN A 152 -13.68 -3.69 1.67
CA GLN A 152 -13.35 -4.83 2.52
C GLN A 152 -13.47 -6.13 1.72
N PRO A 153 -12.42 -6.96 1.69
CA PRO A 153 -12.49 -8.26 1.05
C PRO A 153 -13.39 -9.23 1.84
N PRO A 154 -13.96 -10.25 1.19
CA PRO A 154 -14.81 -11.24 1.86
C PRO A 154 -14.05 -12.08 2.89
N PHE A 155 -12.72 -12.11 2.83
CA PHE A 155 -11.84 -12.70 3.83
C PHE A 155 -10.57 -11.83 3.97
N PRO A 156 -9.96 -11.75 5.17
CA PRO A 156 -8.74 -10.98 5.36
C PRO A 156 -7.60 -11.50 4.49
N LEU A 157 -7.02 -10.62 3.66
CA LEU A 157 -5.86 -10.95 2.82
C LEU A 157 -4.54 -10.90 3.59
N ILE A 158 -4.47 -10.01 4.59
CA ILE A 158 -3.39 -9.92 5.58
C ILE A 158 -4.00 -9.63 6.95
N HIS A 159 -3.36 -10.12 8.01
CA HIS A 159 -3.73 -9.78 9.38
C HIS A 159 -2.99 -8.50 9.82
N ILE A 160 -3.74 -7.44 10.09
CA ILE A 160 -3.22 -6.22 10.70
C ILE A 160 -3.49 -6.32 12.21
N PRO A 161 -2.43 -6.34 13.05
CA PRO A 161 -2.59 -6.42 14.49
C PRO A 161 -3.45 -5.25 15.02
N SER A 162 -4.47 -5.55 15.81
CA SER A 162 -5.24 -4.52 16.50
C SER A 162 -4.40 -3.95 17.64
N THR A 163 -4.15 -2.65 17.61
CA THR A 163 -3.63 -1.90 18.74
C THR A 163 -4.76 -1.62 19.72
N SER A 164 -5.29 -2.68 20.33
CA SER A 164 -6.11 -2.52 21.53
C SER A 164 -5.20 -1.87 22.57
N SER A 165 -5.45 -0.60 22.89
CA SER A 165 -4.90 0.05 24.08
C SER A 165 -5.59 -0.55 25.30
N THR A 166 -5.39 -1.84 25.53
CA THR A 166 -5.69 -2.44 26.83
C THR A 166 -4.66 -1.84 27.77
N ILE A 167 -5.12 -1.02 28.71
CA ILE A 167 -4.37 -0.73 29.92
C ILE A 167 -4.05 -2.10 30.52
N ILE A 168 -2.83 -2.58 30.34
CA ILE A 168 -2.36 -3.81 30.97
C ILE A 168 -2.25 -3.46 32.45
N ASN A 169 -3.27 -3.82 33.23
CA ASN A 169 -3.05 -4.08 34.65
C ASN A 169 -2.02 -5.23 34.71
N PRO A 170 -0.92 -5.06 35.44
CA PRO A 170 0.12 -6.07 35.45
C PRO A 170 -0.41 -7.36 36.07
N ILE A 171 -0.04 -8.47 35.44
CA ILE A 171 -0.23 -9.87 35.82
C ILE A 171 -1.47 -10.53 35.19
N GLU A 172 -1.25 -11.17 34.04
CA GLU A 172 -1.59 -12.60 33.85
C GLU A 172 -0.86 -13.18 32.63
N ASN A 173 -0.38 -14.42 32.79
CA ASN A 173 0.54 -15.13 31.92
C ASN A 173 0.04 -15.28 30.46
N ILE A 174 0.79 -14.75 29.50
CA ILE A 174 0.52 -14.93 28.07
C ILE A 174 1.15 -16.26 27.61
N GLN A 175 0.32 -17.24 27.28
CA GLN A 175 0.73 -18.41 26.48
C GLN A 175 0.82 -18.02 25.00
N PRO A 176 1.89 -18.39 24.27
CA PRO A 176 2.06 -18.02 22.87
C PRO A 176 1.09 -18.81 21.98
N SER A 177 0.03 -18.16 21.50
CA SER A 177 -0.81 -18.71 20.43
C SER A 177 -0.08 -18.62 19.09
N PHE A 178 0.26 -19.77 18.51
CA PHE A 178 0.82 -19.86 17.16
C PHE A 178 -0.17 -19.34 16.12
N LEU A 179 0.24 -18.31 15.37
CA LEU A 179 -0.54 -17.76 14.26
C LEU A 179 -0.62 -18.79 13.12
N ARG A 180 -1.74 -19.48 12.95
CA ARG A 180 -2.05 -20.22 11.71
C ARG A 180 -2.56 -19.23 10.67
N ILE A 181 -1.73 -18.96 9.67
CA ILE A 181 -2.20 -18.36 8.41
C ILE A 181 -3.02 -19.44 7.71
N GLN A 182 -4.35 -19.34 7.73
CA GLN A 182 -5.20 -20.16 6.87
C GLN A 182 -5.12 -19.60 5.45
N ILE A 183 -4.39 -20.33 4.60
CA ILE A 183 -4.37 -20.11 3.15
C ILE A 183 -5.67 -20.73 2.63
N SER A 184 -6.66 -19.90 2.30
CA SER A 184 -7.82 -20.39 1.54
C SER A 184 -7.41 -20.57 0.08
N SER A 185 -7.48 -21.81 -0.40
CA SER A 185 -7.24 -22.21 -1.79
C SER A 185 -8.43 -21.90 -2.73
N SER A 186 -9.44 -21.14 -2.29
CA SER A 186 -10.72 -21.03 -3.01
C SER A 186 -10.87 -19.82 -3.96
N LEU A 187 -9.78 -19.19 -4.41
CA LEU A 187 -9.84 -18.11 -5.42
C LEU A 187 -8.96 -18.38 -6.62
N PHE A 188 -8.98 -19.62 -7.06
CA PHE A 188 -8.55 -19.96 -8.40
C PHE A 188 -9.82 -20.35 -9.13
N HIS A 189 -10.31 -19.48 -9.99
CA HIS A 189 -10.90 -19.77 -11.30
C HIS A 189 -11.27 -18.43 -11.98
N LYS A 190 -10.64 -18.21 -13.15
CA LYS A 190 -10.74 -17.12 -14.13
C LYS A 190 -9.72 -16.00 -14.00
#